data_AF-A0A0J7K8T3-F1
#
_entry.id   AF-A0A0J7K8T3-F1
#
_cell.length_a   1.000
_cell.length_b   1.000
_cell.length_c   1.000
_cell.angle_alpha   90.00
_cell.angle_beta   90.00
_cell.angle_gamma   90.00
#
_symmetry.space_group_name_H-M   'P 1'
#
loop_
_entity.id
_entity.type
_entity.pdbx_description
1 polymer ?
#
loop_
_entity_poly.entity_id
_entity_poly.type
_entity_poly.pdbx_seq_one_letter_code
_entity_poly.pdbx_strand_id
1 'polypeptide(L)'
;MKGTYFDEDENMVFEDQYLEEVTQDKQLVATDTSNSEDPIVKILEKLVEQNQKKEENKNVRKLAERFVLEKFDGKNVNAHQWVEIFEKECVRFGVTRDEEKIEIFRLFLEKSCLDWYNSMMIKFTLQSEWAEWKQNFCETYANKRWSTSRYALSFKYQAGSLLEYAIKKEKLLLEMRKSIDQGTLIDIIAAGLPNFITDRINKEEVLETKDLFNEIGKLEHLINRKKWIEKKNDTKKQKCGICEKLKKGVRFHPKAACWFKTKHNENEEKNRIKVINNSELECELETEDQKN
;
A
#
# COMPACT_ATOMS: atom_id res chain seq x y z
N MET A 1 -54.62 -69.31 -4.62
CA MET A 1 -54.35 -67.90 -4.25
C MET A 1 -54.90 -66.98 -5.33
N LYS A 2 -56.23 -66.97 -5.54
CA LYS A 2 -56.93 -66.00 -6.41
C LYS A 2 -57.75 -65.14 -5.46
N GLY A 3 -57.44 -63.83 -5.38
CA GLY A 3 -58.21 -62.89 -4.54
C GLY A 3 -57.40 -61.94 -3.65
N THR A 4 -56.09 -61.75 -3.88
CA THR A 4 -55.30 -60.79 -3.06
C THR A 4 -54.93 -59.51 -3.83
N TYR A 5 -55.10 -59.50 -5.15
CA TYR A 5 -54.61 -58.40 -6.00
C TYR A 5 -55.57 -58.00 -7.14
N PHE A 6 -56.83 -58.44 -7.09
CA PHE A 6 -57.82 -58.12 -8.13
C PHE A 6 -59.16 -57.72 -7.49
N ASP A 7 -59.81 -56.67 -8.01
CA ASP A 7 -61.16 -56.25 -7.62
C ASP A 7 -62.26 -57.00 -8.39
N GLU A 8 -63.53 -56.64 -8.17
CA GLU A 8 -64.70 -57.26 -8.83
C GLU A 8 -64.77 -57.01 -10.34
N ASP A 9 -64.04 -56.00 -10.83
CA ASP A 9 -63.95 -55.61 -12.24
C ASP A 9 -62.64 -56.12 -12.90
N GLU A 10 -61.92 -57.04 -12.24
CA GLU A 10 -60.62 -57.61 -12.64
C GLU A 10 -59.46 -56.60 -12.74
N ASN A 11 -59.55 -55.42 -12.12
CA ASN A 11 -58.43 -54.48 -12.04
C ASN A 11 -57.40 -54.92 -10.99
N MET A 12 -56.13 -54.64 -11.24
CA MET A 12 -55.04 -54.97 -10.31
C MET A 12 -54.98 -53.95 -9.15
N VAL A 13 -55.30 -54.37 -7.93
CA VAL A 13 -55.45 -53.49 -6.75
C VAL A 13 -54.70 -54.06 -5.55
N PHE A 14 -54.00 -53.21 -4.78
CA PHE A 14 -53.40 -53.57 -3.49
C PHE A 14 -53.72 -52.50 -2.44
N GLU A 15 -54.26 -52.91 -1.29
CA GLU A 15 -54.65 -52.00 -0.19
C GLU A 15 -55.42 -50.74 -0.69
N ASP A 16 -56.42 -50.97 -1.55
CA ASP A 16 -57.30 -49.95 -2.15
C ASP A 16 -56.61 -48.94 -3.09
N GLN A 17 -55.41 -49.24 -3.58
CA GLN A 17 -54.72 -48.47 -4.62
C GLN A 17 -54.62 -49.26 -5.93
N TYR A 18 -55.00 -48.62 -7.03
CA TYR A 18 -54.83 -49.19 -8.38
C TYR A 18 -53.34 -49.26 -8.72
N LEU A 19 -52.87 -50.43 -9.12
CA LEU A 19 -51.50 -50.63 -9.54
C LEU A 19 -51.35 -50.32 -11.03
N GLU A 20 -50.36 -49.50 -11.36
CA GLU A 20 -50.02 -49.19 -12.75
C GLU A 20 -49.01 -50.21 -13.31
N GLU A 21 -49.22 -50.63 -14.56
CA GLU A 21 -48.29 -51.49 -15.27
C GLU A 21 -47.01 -50.70 -15.66
N VAL A 22 -45.87 -51.10 -15.10
CA VAL A 22 -44.56 -50.53 -15.48
C VAL A 22 -43.93 -51.43 -16.54
N THR A 23 -44.01 -51.03 -17.80
CA THR A 23 -43.20 -51.62 -18.86
C THR A 23 -41.78 -51.05 -18.79
N GLN A 24 -40.79 -51.94 -18.93
CA GLN A 24 -39.36 -51.63 -18.77
C GLN A 24 -38.81 -50.67 -19.85
N ASP A 25 -39.65 -50.23 -20.79
CA ASP A 25 -39.33 -49.31 -21.89
C ASP A 25 -39.56 -47.82 -21.56
N LYS A 26 -39.90 -47.46 -20.31
CA LYS A 26 -39.94 -46.05 -19.85
C LYS A 26 -38.61 -45.50 -19.32
N GLN A 27 -37.50 -46.21 -19.56
CA GLN A 27 -36.16 -45.63 -19.46
C GLN A 27 -35.65 -45.37 -20.89
N LEU A 28 -35.52 -44.08 -21.21
CA LEU A 28 -34.99 -43.48 -22.44
C LEU A 28 -36.07 -42.85 -23.34
N VAL A 29 -36.07 -41.51 -23.33
CA VAL A 29 -36.70 -40.61 -24.30
C VAL A 29 -38.19 -40.31 -24.09
N ALA A 30 -38.46 -39.37 -23.19
CA ALA A 30 -39.40 -38.26 -23.42
C ALA A 30 -39.33 -37.27 -22.23
N THR A 31 -38.40 -36.32 -22.28
CA THR A 31 -38.69 -34.99 -21.72
C THR A 31 -39.08 -34.10 -22.90
N ASP A 32 -40.26 -34.38 -23.43
CA ASP A 32 -41.05 -33.33 -24.05
C ASP A 32 -41.34 -32.29 -22.98
N THR A 33 -41.15 -31.04 -23.39
CA THR A 33 -41.45 -29.80 -22.69
C THR A 33 -42.88 -29.80 -22.14
N SER A 34 -43.07 -30.39 -20.97
CA SER A 34 -44.11 -29.97 -20.04
C SER A 34 -43.39 -29.23 -18.92
N ASN A 35 -43.80 -27.98 -18.70
CA ASN A 35 -43.46 -27.23 -17.50
C ASN A 35 -43.89 -28.07 -16.30
N SER A 36 -42.97 -28.88 -15.77
CA SER A 36 -43.08 -29.41 -14.43
C SER A 36 -42.91 -28.21 -13.50
N GLU A 37 -44.02 -27.58 -13.15
CA GLU A 37 -44.09 -26.62 -12.05
C GLU A 37 -43.98 -27.31 -10.69
N ASP A 38 -43.38 -28.50 -10.62
CA ASP A 38 -43.27 -29.26 -9.39
C ASP A 38 -42.45 -28.43 -8.39
N PRO A 39 -43.08 -27.92 -7.30
CA PRO A 39 -42.45 -26.98 -6.39
C PRO A 39 -41.17 -27.56 -5.78
N ILE A 40 -41.11 -28.89 -5.66
CA ILE A 40 -39.98 -29.62 -5.10
C ILE A 40 -38.77 -29.55 -6.03
N VAL A 41 -38.95 -29.69 -7.35
CA VAL A 41 -37.87 -29.58 -8.35
C VAL A 41 -37.29 -28.17 -8.34
N LYS A 42 -38.14 -27.13 -8.34
CA LYS A 42 -37.70 -25.73 -8.22
C LYS A 42 -36.97 -25.41 -6.91
N ILE A 43 -37.35 -26.05 -5.80
CA ILE A 43 -36.67 -25.90 -4.50
C ILE A 43 -35.31 -26.58 -4.53
N LEU A 44 -35.22 -27.78 -5.10
CA LEU A 44 -33.96 -28.53 -5.24
C LEU A 44 -32.97 -27.79 -6.16
N GLU A 45 -33.43 -27.27 -7.30
CA GLU A 45 -32.61 -26.44 -8.20
C GLU A 45 -32.06 -25.21 -7.48
N LYS A 46 -32.91 -24.47 -6.76
CA LYS A 46 -32.46 -23.31 -5.96
C LYS A 46 -31.47 -23.68 -4.86
N LEU A 47 -31.63 -24.83 -4.20
CA LEU A 47 -30.71 -25.31 -3.16
C LEU A 47 -29.35 -25.70 -3.76
N VAL A 48 -29.34 -26.36 -4.92
CA VAL A 48 -28.12 -26.71 -5.64
C VAL A 48 -27.39 -25.46 -6.10
N GLU A 49 -28.08 -24.50 -6.73
CA GLU A 49 -27.50 -23.21 -7.13
C GLU A 49 -26.94 -22.41 -5.94
N GLN A 50 -27.64 -22.39 -4.81
CA GLN A 50 -27.17 -21.71 -3.60
C GLN A 50 -25.93 -22.39 -3.00
N ASN A 51 -25.88 -23.72 -3.01
CA ASN A 51 -24.71 -24.45 -2.53
C ASN A 51 -23.51 -24.27 -3.46
N GLN A 52 -23.70 -24.34 -4.78
CA GLN A 52 -22.65 -24.08 -5.77
C GLN A 52 -22.09 -22.67 -5.63
N LYS A 53 -22.94 -21.63 -5.61
CA LYS A 53 -22.49 -20.24 -5.40
C LYS A 53 -21.74 -20.05 -4.08
N LYS A 54 -22.15 -20.76 -3.02
CA LYS A 54 -21.49 -20.69 -1.70
C LYS A 54 -20.14 -21.41 -1.72
N GLU A 55 -20.02 -22.50 -2.47
CA GLU A 55 -18.79 -23.28 -2.61
C GLU A 55 -17.77 -22.56 -3.50
N GLU A 56 -18.21 -21.96 -4.62
CA GLU A 56 -17.43 -21.07 -5.48
C GLU A 56 -16.90 -19.86 -4.70
N ASN A 57 -17.76 -19.15 -3.97
CA ASN A 57 -17.34 -18.01 -3.14
C ASN A 57 -16.34 -18.40 -2.04
N LYS A 58 -16.49 -19.59 -1.45
CA LYS A 58 -15.51 -20.12 -0.47
C LYS A 58 -14.18 -20.44 -1.15
N ASN A 59 -14.20 -20.97 -2.37
CA ASN A 59 -13.00 -21.31 -3.12
C ASN A 59 -12.23 -20.04 -3.52
N VAL A 60 -12.93 -19.02 -4.04
CA VAL A 60 -12.35 -17.72 -4.42
C VAL A 60 -11.68 -17.02 -3.22
N ARG A 61 -12.30 -17.02 -2.04
CA ARG A 61 -11.68 -16.45 -0.83
C ARG A 61 -10.44 -17.21 -0.39
N LYS A 62 -10.50 -18.54 -0.36
CA LYS A 62 -9.34 -19.39 -0.03
C LYS A 62 -8.20 -19.21 -1.03
N LEU A 63 -8.53 -19.01 -2.30
CA LEU A 63 -7.55 -18.73 -3.34
C LEU A 63 -6.86 -17.38 -3.10
N ALA A 64 -7.64 -16.34 -2.83
CA ALA A 64 -7.13 -15.00 -2.55
C ALA A 64 -6.23 -14.96 -1.30
N GLU A 65 -6.53 -15.74 -0.25
CA GLU A 65 -5.68 -15.87 0.93
C GLU A 65 -4.26 -16.40 0.63
N ARG A 66 -4.09 -17.09 -0.51
CA ARG A 66 -2.78 -17.63 -0.94
C ARG A 66 -1.99 -16.65 -1.80
N PHE A 67 -2.57 -15.53 -2.20
CA PHE A 67 -1.85 -14.52 -2.98
C PHE A 67 -0.88 -13.78 -2.08
N VAL A 68 0.34 -13.57 -2.58
CA VAL A 68 1.34 -12.74 -1.90
C VAL A 68 1.22 -11.32 -2.44
N LEU A 69 0.10 -10.68 -2.12
CA LEU A 69 -0.26 -9.36 -2.62
C LEU A 69 -0.90 -8.53 -1.53
N GLU A 70 -0.33 -7.36 -1.25
CA GLU A 70 -0.94 -6.38 -0.36
C GLU A 70 -2.18 -5.77 -1.01
N LYS A 71 -3.20 -5.50 -0.22
CA LYS A 71 -4.41 -4.86 -0.72
C LYS A 71 -4.12 -3.43 -1.19
N PHE A 72 -4.78 -3.02 -2.26
CA PHE A 72 -4.64 -1.70 -2.83
C PHE A 72 -5.55 -0.69 -2.14
N ASP A 73 -4.95 0.43 -1.71
CA ASP A 73 -5.67 1.51 -1.02
C ASP A 73 -5.56 2.86 -1.74
N GLY A 74 -4.97 2.87 -2.94
CA GLY A 74 -4.75 4.07 -3.76
C GLY A 74 -3.50 4.88 -3.39
N LYS A 75 -2.75 4.49 -2.35
CA LYS A 75 -1.59 5.25 -1.86
C LYS A 75 -0.33 4.41 -1.68
N ASN A 76 -0.47 3.11 -1.47
CA ASN A 76 0.63 2.22 -1.11
C ASN A 76 1.64 1.94 -2.24
N VAL A 77 1.19 1.71 -3.48
CA VAL A 77 2.05 1.35 -4.62
C VAL A 77 1.52 2.00 -5.90
N ASN A 78 2.37 2.17 -6.91
CA ASN A 78 1.93 2.58 -8.25
C ASN A 78 0.91 1.57 -8.82
N ALA A 79 -0.24 2.06 -9.28
CA ALA A 79 -1.33 1.21 -9.80
C ALA A 79 -0.88 0.25 -10.92
N HIS A 80 0.02 0.68 -11.82
CA HIS A 80 0.53 -0.19 -12.89
C HIS A 80 1.37 -1.34 -12.32
N GLN A 81 2.26 -1.03 -11.37
CA GLN A 81 3.09 -2.07 -10.75
C GLN A 81 2.24 -3.03 -9.92
N TRP A 82 1.26 -2.50 -9.20
CA TRP A 82 0.37 -3.29 -8.37
C TRP A 82 -0.46 -4.26 -9.22
N VAL A 83 -1.06 -3.80 -10.32
CA VAL A 83 -1.87 -4.66 -11.19
C VAL A 83 -1.03 -5.71 -11.93
N GLU A 84 0.22 -5.40 -12.28
CA GLU A 84 1.15 -6.40 -12.81
C GLU A 84 1.44 -7.53 -11.81
N ILE A 85 1.58 -7.21 -10.52
CA ILE A 85 1.80 -8.23 -9.48
C ILE A 85 0.53 -9.07 -9.32
N PHE A 86 -0.64 -8.43 -9.31
CA PHE A 86 -1.93 -9.14 -9.29
C PHE A 86 -2.07 -10.12 -10.46
N GLU A 87 -1.80 -9.69 -11.69
CA GLU A 87 -1.89 -10.56 -12.86
C GLU A 87 -0.91 -11.73 -12.79
N LYS A 88 0.30 -11.52 -12.26
CA LYS A 88 1.26 -12.61 -12.04
C LYS A 88 0.76 -13.63 -11.03
N GLU A 89 0.10 -13.19 -9.96
CA GLU A 89 -0.51 -14.08 -8.99
C GLU A 89 -1.70 -14.83 -9.60
N CYS A 90 -2.53 -14.18 -10.42
CA CYS A 90 -3.58 -14.84 -11.19
C CYS A 90 -3.00 -15.96 -12.07
N VAL A 91 -1.92 -15.69 -12.82
CA VAL A 91 -1.24 -16.70 -13.64
C VAL A 91 -0.67 -17.83 -12.78
N ARG A 92 -0.03 -17.51 -11.65
CA ARG A 92 0.54 -18.49 -10.71
C ARG A 92 -0.49 -19.49 -10.20
N PHE A 93 -1.72 -19.03 -10.03
CA PHE A 93 -2.83 -19.83 -9.53
C PHE A 93 -3.79 -20.34 -10.62
N GLY A 94 -3.46 -20.15 -11.90
CA GLY A 94 -4.26 -20.66 -13.02
C GLY A 94 -5.56 -19.90 -13.27
N VAL A 95 -5.71 -18.69 -12.74
CA VAL A 95 -6.86 -17.80 -12.99
C VAL A 95 -6.71 -17.20 -14.39
N THR A 96 -7.31 -17.87 -15.37
CA THR A 96 -7.19 -17.53 -16.79
C THR A 96 -8.35 -16.68 -17.29
N ARG A 97 -9.56 -16.95 -16.79
CA ARG A 97 -10.80 -16.29 -17.17
C ARG A 97 -10.88 -14.88 -16.61
N ASP A 98 -11.37 -13.95 -17.42
CA ASP A 98 -11.45 -12.55 -17.05
C ASP A 98 -12.51 -12.32 -15.97
N GLU A 99 -13.65 -13.03 -16.04
CA GLU A 99 -14.69 -12.96 -15.00
C GLU A 99 -14.13 -13.33 -13.61
N GLU A 100 -13.33 -14.40 -13.54
CA GLU A 100 -12.71 -14.87 -12.31
C GLU A 100 -11.65 -13.88 -11.79
N LYS A 101 -10.86 -13.28 -12.70
CA LYS A 101 -9.91 -12.21 -12.33
C LYS A 101 -10.65 -11.03 -11.72
N ILE A 102 -11.75 -10.58 -12.33
CA ILE A 102 -12.54 -9.44 -11.83
C ILE A 102 -13.13 -9.75 -10.45
N GLU A 103 -13.66 -10.96 -10.25
CA GLU A 103 -14.22 -11.38 -8.97
C GLU A 103 -13.16 -11.42 -7.85
N ILE A 104 -12.01 -12.03 -8.13
CA ILE A 104 -10.88 -12.10 -7.19
C ILE A 104 -10.31 -10.71 -6.91
N PHE A 105 -10.21 -9.86 -7.94
CA PHE A 105 -9.65 -8.52 -7.85
C PHE A 105 -10.33 -7.66 -6.77
N ARG A 106 -11.67 -7.78 -6.62
CA ARG A 106 -12.42 -7.11 -5.55
C ARG A 106 -11.85 -7.36 -4.16
N LEU A 107 -11.38 -8.58 -3.88
CA LEU A 107 -10.89 -8.98 -2.55
C LEU A 107 -9.59 -8.26 -2.15
N PHE A 108 -8.90 -7.70 -3.15
CA PHE A 108 -7.65 -6.97 -2.97
C PHE A 108 -7.81 -5.45 -2.98
N LEU A 109 -9.05 -4.94 -3.00
CA LEU A 109 -9.32 -3.50 -2.97
C LEU A 109 -9.88 -3.07 -1.61
N GLU A 110 -9.41 -1.93 -1.10
CA GLU A 110 -9.91 -1.34 0.14
C GLU A 110 -10.29 0.13 -0.01
N LYS A 111 -11.04 0.63 0.98
CA LYS A 111 -11.45 2.04 1.09
C LYS A 111 -12.19 2.48 -0.19
N SER A 112 -11.88 3.67 -0.71
CA SER A 112 -12.46 4.21 -1.93
C SER A 112 -12.17 3.38 -3.19
N CYS A 113 -11.21 2.46 -3.16
CA CYS A 113 -10.95 1.56 -4.29
C CYS A 113 -12.05 0.50 -4.44
N LEU A 114 -12.65 0.08 -3.32
CA LEU A 114 -13.80 -0.82 -3.35
C LEU A 114 -15.05 -0.10 -3.88
N ASP A 115 -15.23 1.18 -3.55
CA ASP A 115 -16.33 1.99 -4.11
C ASP A 115 -16.16 2.20 -5.62
N TRP A 116 -14.92 2.42 -6.07
CA TRP A 116 -14.60 2.46 -7.50
C TRP A 116 -14.93 1.12 -8.17
N TYR A 117 -14.57 -0.02 -7.58
CA TYR A 117 -14.93 -1.34 -8.09
C TYR A 117 -16.44 -1.50 -8.23
N ASN A 118 -17.20 -1.13 -7.19
CA ASN A 118 -18.66 -1.21 -7.23
C ASN A 118 -19.25 -0.29 -8.32
N SER A 119 -18.64 0.87 -8.55
CA SER A 119 -19.03 1.77 -9.65
C SER A 119 -18.70 1.17 -11.02
N MET A 120 -17.56 0.49 -11.13
CA MET A 120 -17.16 -0.21 -12.35
C MET A 120 -18.05 -1.43 -12.62
N MET A 121 -18.54 -2.11 -11.60
CA MET A 121 -19.56 -3.17 -11.76
C MET A 121 -20.90 -2.68 -12.32
N ILE A 122 -21.18 -1.37 -12.25
CA ILE A 122 -22.39 -0.77 -12.85
C ILE A 122 -22.10 -0.31 -14.29
N LYS A 123 -20.91 0.25 -14.54
CA LYS A 123 -20.50 0.74 -15.87
C LYS A 123 -20.11 -0.39 -16.82
N PHE A 124 -19.39 -1.37 -16.27
CA PHE A 124 -18.98 -2.61 -16.89
C PHE A 124 -19.78 -3.76 -16.29
N THR A 125 -19.45 -4.99 -16.67
CA THR A 125 -20.03 -6.19 -16.06
C THR A 125 -18.92 -7.18 -15.70
N LEU A 126 -19.25 -8.28 -15.02
CA LEU A 126 -18.30 -9.39 -14.84
C LEU A 126 -17.86 -10.01 -16.16
N GLN A 127 -18.66 -9.88 -17.22
CA GLN A 127 -18.39 -10.43 -18.55
C GLN A 127 -17.52 -9.50 -19.41
N SER A 128 -17.15 -8.32 -18.89
CA SER A 128 -16.27 -7.39 -19.60
C SER A 128 -14.84 -7.92 -19.61
N GLU A 129 -14.07 -7.53 -20.63
CA GLU A 129 -12.67 -7.92 -20.74
C GLU A 129 -11.84 -7.35 -19.58
N TRP A 130 -10.93 -8.16 -19.04
CA TRP A 130 -10.03 -7.72 -17.98
C TRP A 130 -9.15 -6.54 -18.43
N ALA A 131 -8.83 -6.47 -19.72
CA ALA A 131 -8.03 -5.39 -20.30
C ALA A 131 -8.68 -4.01 -20.09
N GLU A 132 -10.01 -3.91 -20.26
CA GLU A 132 -10.75 -2.67 -20.04
C GLU A 132 -10.73 -2.25 -18.56
N TRP A 133 -10.93 -3.23 -17.67
CA TRP A 133 -10.85 -3.03 -16.22
C TRP A 133 -9.47 -2.54 -15.79
N LYS A 134 -8.41 -3.20 -16.26
CA LYS A 134 -7.02 -2.84 -15.99
C LYS A 134 -6.69 -1.44 -16.50
N GLN A 135 -7.12 -1.11 -17.72
CA GLN A 135 -6.88 0.21 -18.29
C GLN A 135 -7.56 1.28 -17.44
N ASN A 136 -8.85 1.13 -17.13
CA ASN A 136 -9.59 2.10 -16.33
C ASN A 136 -9.00 2.25 -14.92
N PHE A 137 -8.61 1.13 -14.31
CA PHE A 137 -7.95 1.11 -13.01
C PHE A 137 -6.66 1.94 -13.03
N CYS A 138 -5.80 1.69 -14.02
CA CYS A 138 -4.57 2.45 -14.20
C CYS A 138 -4.87 3.92 -14.50
N GLU A 139 -5.85 4.25 -15.34
CA GLU A 139 -6.18 5.65 -15.63
C GLU A 139 -6.67 6.43 -14.40
N THR A 140 -7.44 5.76 -13.53
CA THR A 140 -7.99 6.32 -12.28
C THR A 140 -6.92 6.48 -11.21
N TYR A 141 -6.09 5.46 -11.00
CA TYR A 141 -5.18 5.36 -9.85
C TYR A 141 -3.71 5.54 -10.20
N ALA A 142 -3.35 5.64 -11.48
CA ALA A 142 -1.97 5.96 -11.85
C ALA A 142 -1.60 7.31 -11.24
N ASN A 143 -0.50 7.28 -10.50
CA ASN A 143 0.03 8.50 -9.92
C ASN A 143 0.69 9.35 -11.02
N LYS A 144 -0.11 10.22 -11.63
CA LYS A 144 0.34 11.19 -12.65
C LYS A 144 0.95 12.46 -12.02
N ARG A 145 1.04 12.54 -10.68
CA ARG A 145 1.48 13.76 -9.99
C ARG A 145 2.99 13.76 -9.78
N TRP A 146 3.63 14.87 -10.13
CA TRP A 146 5.03 15.13 -9.85
C TRP A 146 5.37 15.18 -8.35
N SER A 147 4.39 15.34 -7.46
CA SER A 147 4.62 15.41 -6.01
C SER A 147 5.30 14.16 -5.47
N THR A 148 4.90 12.98 -5.93
CA THR A 148 5.48 11.71 -5.47
C THR A 148 6.87 11.50 -6.04
N SER A 149 7.09 11.81 -7.31
CA SER A 149 8.43 11.78 -7.91
C SER A 149 9.37 12.77 -7.23
N ARG A 150 8.91 14.00 -6.99
CA ARG A 150 9.67 15.01 -6.25
C ARG A 150 10.03 14.52 -4.85
N TYR A 151 9.05 13.99 -4.12
CA TYR A 151 9.30 13.43 -2.79
C TYR A 151 10.33 12.30 -2.82
N ALA A 152 10.17 11.32 -3.72
CA ALA A 152 11.09 10.20 -3.86
C ALA A 152 12.51 10.69 -4.17
N LEU A 153 12.68 11.65 -5.08
CA LEU A 153 13.97 12.22 -5.46
C LEU A 153 14.59 13.09 -4.35
N SER A 154 13.78 13.91 -3.65
CA SER A 154 14.25 14.80 -2.59
C SER A 154 14.40 14.13 -1.22
N PHE A 155 13.95 12.87 -1.07
CA PHE A 155 14.04 12.14 0.19
C PHE A 155 15.51 11.97 0.62
N LYS A 156 15.89 12.61 1.73
CA LYS A 156 17.28 12.65 2.22
C LYS A 156 17.36 12.17 3.66
N TYR A 157 18.54 11.68 4.03
CA TYR A 157 18.80 11.24 5.39
C TYR A 157 18.71 12.43 6.34
N GLN A 158 17.94 12.26 7.42
CA GLN A 158 17.82 13.26 8.49
C GLN A 158 18.38 12.73 9.80
N ALA A 159 17.93 11.54 10.22
CA ALA A 159 18.36 10.87 11.43
C ALA A 159 18.00 9.38 11.37
N GLY A 160 18.65 8.57 12.21
CA GLY A 160 18.34 7.14 12.36
C GLY A 160 19.50 6.28 11.86
N SER A 161 19.19 5.09 11.39
CA SER A 161 20.13 4.23 10.67
C SER A 161 20.28 4.71 9.22
N LEU A 162 21.51 4.73 8.72
CA LEU A 162 21.79 4.98 7.30
C LEU A 162 21.24 3.85 6.43
N LEU A 163 21.35 2.61 6.91
CA LEU A 163 20.86 1.44 6.17
C LEU A 163 19.33 1.50 6.01
N GLU A 164 18.59 1.81 7.08
CA GLU A 164 17.13 1.99 7.01
C GLU A 164 16.75 3.10 6.03
N TYR A 165 17.50 4.21 6.04
CA TYR A 165 17.31 5.28 5.06
C TYR A 165 17.52 4.77 3.62
N ALA A 166 18.61 4.06 3.37
CA ALA A 166 18.98 3.60 2.04
C ALA A 166 17.94 2.62 1.47
N ILE A 167 17.47 1.66 2.28
CA ILE A 167 16.39 0.72 1.93
C ILE A 167 15.10 1.48 1.62
N LYS A 168 14.73 2.44 2.46
CA LYS A 168 13.51 3.23 2.26
C LYS A 168 13.60 4.08 0.99
N LYS A 169 14.77 4.67 0.73
CA LYS A 169 15.03 5.48 -0.47
C LYS A 169 14.96 4.62 -1.73
N GLU A 170 15.59 3.43 -1.72
CA GLU A 170 15.53 2.46 -2.83
C GLU A 170 14.07 2.09 -3.13
N LYS A 171 13.30 1.70 -2.10
CA LYS A 171 11.87 1.37 -2.23
C LYS A 171 11.08 2.50 -2.89
N LEU A 172 11.22 3.74 -2.41
CA LEU A 172 10.52 4.91 -2.99
C LEU A 172 10.86 5.14 -4.47
N LEU A 173 12.12 4.92 -4.86
CA LEU A 173 12.56 5.11 -6.24
C LEU A 173 12.02 4.00 -7.15
N LEU A 174 12.01 2.75 -6.68
CA LEU A 174 11.47 1.61 -7.43
C LEU A 174 9.94 1.69 -7.58
N GLU A 175 9.23 2.15 -6.55
CA GLU A 175 7.79 2.42 -6.62
C GLU A 175 7.45 3.50 -7.65
N MET A 176 8.30 4.51 -7.79
CA MET A 176 8.16 5.54 -8.82
C MET A 176 8.51 4.98 -10.21
N ARG A 177 9.64 4.29 -10.35
CA ARG A 177 10.16 3.78 -11.63
C ARG A 177 10.94 2.48 -11.42
N LYS A 178 10.28 1.36 -11.72
CA LYS A 178 10.87 0.02 -11.68
C LYS A 178 12.01 -0.19 -12.69
N SER A 179 12.02 0.56 -13.79
CA SER A 179 13.01 0.48 -14.85
C SER A 179 14.22 1.40 -14.65
N ILE A 180 14.41 1.96 -13.45
CA ILE A 180 15.59 2.75 -13.14
C ILE A 180 16.84 1.88 -13.25
N ASP A 181 17.89 2.42 -13.86
CA ASP A 181 19.18 1.73 -13.95
C ASP A 181 19.89 1.72 -12.59
N GLN A 182 20.67 0.67 -12.34
CA GLN A 182 21.31 0.42 -11.06
C GLN A 182 22.28 1.54 -10.67
N GLY A 183 23.04 2.08 -11.62
CA GLY A 183 23.99 3.17 -11.37
C GLY A 183 23.29 4.46 -10.94
N THR A 184 22.24 4.86 -11.64
CA THR A 184 21.42 6.02 -11.29
C THR A 184 20.70 5.81 -9.96
N LEU A 185 20.22 4.60 -9.68
CA LEU A 185 19.61 4.26 -8.39
C LEU A 185 20.60 4.47 -7.23
N ILE A 186 21.82 3.95 -7.36
CA ILE A 186 22.92 4.14 -6.41
C ILE A 186 23.26 5.62 -6.25
N ASP A 187 23.43 6.34 -7.35
CA ASP A 187 23.79 7.76 -7.35
C ASP A 187 22.74 8.62 -6.63
N ILE A 188 21.45 8.35 -6.84
CA ILE A 188 20.37 9.07 -6.17
C ILE A 188 20.28 8.72 -4.67
N ILE A 189 20.52 7.46 -4.29
CA ILE A 189 20.58 7.07 -2.87
C ILE A 189 21.75 7.78 -2.18
N ALA A 190 22.94 7.72 -2.78
CA ALA A 190 24.13 8.35 -2.25
C ALA A 190 23.99 9.87 -2.13
N ALA A 191 23.37 10.53 -3.11
CA ALA A 191 23.16 11.99 -3.09
C ALA A 191 22.30 12.48 -1.92
N GLY A 192 21.47 11.62 -1.32
CA GLY A 192 20.67 11.97 -0.15
C GLY A 192 21.34 11.65 1.19
N LEU A 193 22.56 11.10 1.20
CA LEU A 193 23.36 10.88 2.40
C LEU A 193 24.15 12.15 2.77
N PRO A 194 24.57 12.30 4.04
CA PRO A 194 25.47 13.37 4.43
C PRO A 194 26.86 13.25 3.79
N ASN A 195 27.48 14.37 3.39
CA ASN A 195 28.78 14.37 2.71
C ASN A 195 29.87 13.57 3.45
N PHE A 196 29.94 13.66 4.78
CA PHE A 196 30.94 12.93 5.57
C PHE A 196 30.81 11.39 5.53
N ILE A 197 29.67 10.88 5.04
CA ILE A 197 29.45 9.47 4.72
C ILE A 197 29.85 9.20 3.27
N THR A 198 29.32 9.98 2.31
CA THR A 198 29.58 9.77 0.87
C THR A 198 31.05 9.89 0.52
N ASP A 199 31.79 10.80 1.16
CA ASP A 199 33.22 11.02 0.94
C ASP A 199 34.08 9.80 1.33
N ARG A 200 33.50 8.84 2.07
CA ARG A 200 34.17 7.60 2.51
C ARG A 200 33.79 6.39 1.66
N ILE A 201 32.87 6.55 0.72
CA ILE A 201 32.40 5.48 -0.16
C ILE A 201 33.13 5.62 -1.49
N ASN A 202 33.79 4.55 -1.94
CA ASN A 202 34.40 4.55 -3.26
C ASN A 202 33.33 4.29 -4.33
N LYS A 203 33.05 5.28 -5.18
CA LYS A 203 32.05 5.17 -6.24
C LYS A 203 32.37 4.06 -7.25
N GLU A 204 33.65 3.82 -7.55
CA GLU A 204 34.06 2.84 -8.56
C GLU A 204 33.90 1.39 -8.10
N GLU A 205 33.94 1.16 -6.78
CA GLU A 205 33.77 -0.18 -6.19
C GLU A 205 32.30 -0.57 -6.00
N VAL A 206 31.40 0.41 -6.00
CA VAL A 206 29.97 0.19 -5.77
C VAL A 206 29.24 0.01 -7.10
N LEU A 207 29.05 -1.24 -7.50
CA LEU A 207 28.39 -1.60 -8.75
C LEU A 207 26.92 -1.95 -8.55
N GLU A 208 26.58 -2.53 -7.40
CA GLU A 208 25.22 -2.90 -7.04
C GLU A 208 24.75 -2.22 -5.73
N THR A 209 23.43 -2.11 -5.55
CA THR A 209 22.82 -1.55 -4.33
C THR A 209 23.24 -2.31 -3.07
N LYS A 210 23.48 -3.62 -3.18
CA LYS A 210 24.02 -4.44 -2.07
C LYS A 210 25.41 -3.96 -1.62
N ASP A 211 26.26 -3.52 -2.55
CA ASP A 211 27.62 -3.07 -2.26
C ASP A 211 27.53 -1.74 -1.50
N LEU A 212 26.66 -0.84 -1.97
CA LEU A 212 26.34 0.41 -1.29
C LEU A 212 25.84 0.16 0.14
N PHE A 213 24.91 -0.79 0.34
CA PHE A 213 24.36 -1.10 1.66
C PHE A 213 25.42 -1.65 2.62
N ASN A 214 26.34 -2.48 2.12
CA ASN A 214 27.45 -2.98 2.91
C ASN A 214 28.40 -1.85 3.34
N GLU A 215 28.75 -0.95 2.42
CA GLU A 215 29.59 0.21 2.74
C GLU A 215 28.92 1.16 3.73
N ILE A 216 27.64 1.47 3.52
CA ILE A 216 26.85 2.28 4.43
C ILE A 216 26.78 1.64 5.82
N GLY A 217 26.57 0.33 5.89
CA GLY A 217 26.49 -0.41 7.16
C GLY A 217 27.77 -0.31 7.99
N LYS A 218 28.95 -0.33 7.34
CA LYS A 218 30.26 -0.13 8.01
C LYS A 218 30.38 1.27 8.63
N LEU A 219 29.68 2.26 8.08
CA LEU A 219 29.77 3.67 8.47
C LEU A 219 28.75 4.09 9.55
N GLU A 220 27.84 3.21 9.98
CA GLU A 220 26.81 3.50 11.00
C GLU A 220 27.37 4.10 12.29
N HIS A 221 28.54 3.63 12.73
CA HIS A 221 29.20 4.10 13.95
C HIS A 221 29.53 5.61 13.93
N LEU A 222 29.65 6.22 12.75
CA LEU A 222 29.97 7.64 12.60
C LEU A 222 28.80 8.55 13.03
N ILE A 223 27.56 8.11 12.86
CA ILE A 223 26.39 8.88 13.32
C ILE A 223 26.35 8.95 14.84
N ASN A 224 26.60 7.82 15.51
CA ASN A 224 26.59 7.73 16.96
C ASN A 224 27.70 8.60 17.57
N ARG A 225 28.88 8.62 16.92
CA ARG A 225 29.99 9.47 17.34
C ARG A 225 29.67 10.97 17.17
N LYS A 226 29.00 11.39 16.09
CA LYS A 226 28.60 12.80 15.89
C LYS A 226 27.60 13.27 16.94
N LYS A 227 26.55 12.49 17.22
CA LYS A 227 25.58 12.77 18.30
C LYS A 227 26.27 12.94 19.65
N TRP A 228 27.30 12.13 19.94
CA TRP A 228 28.06 12.23 21.18
C TRP A 228 28.96 13.48 21.26
N ILE A 229 29.56 13.89 20.14
CA ILE A 229 30.38 15.11 20.06
C ILE A 229 29.52 16.36 20.25
N GLU A 230 28.35 16.43 19.62
CA GLU A 230 27.40 17.53 19.79
C GLU A 230 26.95 17.65 21.26
N LYS A 231 26.62 16.52 21.91
CA LYS A 231 26.25 16.48 23.34
C LYS A 231 27.37 16.93 24.29
N LYS A 232 28.64 16.69 23.92
CA LYS A 232 29.82 17.18 24.67
C LYS A 232 30.06 18.68 24.50
N ASN A 233 29.66 19.27 23.37
CA ASN A 233 29.80 20.71 23.16
C ASN A 233 28.73 21.50 23.93
N ASP A 234 27.52 20.97 24.09
CA ASP A 234 26.48 21.58 24.94
C ASP A 234 26.83 21.56 26.44
N THR A 235 27.72 20.66 26.86
CA THR A 235 28.17 20.57 28.26
C THR A 235 29.38 21.45 28.60
N LYS A 236 29.98 22.14 27.62
CA LYS A 236 30.99 23.20 27.89
C LYS A 236 30.29 24.49 28.32
N LYS A 237 29.82 24.49 29.56
CA LYS A 237 29.40 25.68 30.32
C LYS A 237 30.51 26.74 30.29
N GLN A 238 30.42 27.72 29.38
CA GLN A 238 31.33 28.87 29.35
C GLN A 238 30.94 29.89 30.42
N LYS A 239 31.94 30.63 30.95
CA LYS A 239 31.70 31.74 31.88
C LYS A 239 30.86 32.80 31.18
N CYS A 240 29.81 33.28 31.85
CA CYS A 240 28.99 34.34 31.28
C CYS A 240 29.74 35.68 31.36
N GLY A 241 30.17 36.20 30.20
CA GLY A 241 30.85 37.50 30.11
C GLY A 241 29.99 38.69 30.57
N ILE A 242 28.66 38.60 30.59
CA ILE A 242 27.78 39.66 31.10
C ILE A 242 27.88 39.71 32.64
N CYS A 243 27.87 38.55 33.30
CA CYS A 243 27.99 38.44 34.76
C CYS A 243 29.39 38.88 35.24
N GLU A 244 30.42 38.58 34.45
CA GLU A 244 31.80 38.98 34.70
C GLU A 244 31.98 40.50 34.60
N LYS A 245 31.47 41.13 33.52
CA LYS A 245 31.52 42.60 33.35
C LYS A 245 30.81 43.36 34.48
N LEU A 246 29.71 42.81 34.99
CA LEU A 246 28.92 43.45 36.07
C LEU A 246 29.44 43.13 37.49
N LYS A 247 30.58 42.44 37.62
CA LYS A 247 31.16 42.00 38.90
C LYS A 247 30.15 41.27 39.81
N LYS A 248 29.23 40.49 39.24
CA LYS A 248 28.20 39.71 39.98
C LYS A 248 28.60 38.26 40.25
N GLY A 249 29.89 37.95 40.15
CA GLY A 249 30.47 36.61 40.31
C GLY A 249 30.49 35.78 39.02
N VAL A 250 31.34 34.75 38.99
CA VAL A 250 31.53 33.87 37.83
C VAL A 250 30.37 32.87 37.75
N ARG A 251 29.41 33.12 36.87
CA ARG A 251 28.28 32.22 36.61
C ARG A 251 28.41 31.56 35.24
N PHE A 252 28.01 30.30 35.14
CA PHE A 252 28.17 29.50 33.94
C PHE A 252 26.81 29.18 33.30
N HIS A 253 26.46 29.91 32.25
CA HIS A 253 25.25 29.73 31.47
C HIS A 253 25.41 30.43 30.11
N PRO A 254 24.61 30.07 29.08
CA PRO A 254 24.58 30.79 27.82
C PRO A 254 24.27 32.28 28.03
N LYS A 255 24.90 33.18 27.25
CA LYS A 255 24.62 34.63 27.33
C LYS A 255 23.14 34.94 27.07
N ALA A 256 22.48 34.14 26.22
CA ALA A 256 21.06 34.29 25.90
C ALA A 256 20.14 34.08 27.11
N ALA A 257 20.51 33.18 28.02
CA ALA A 257 19.78 32.88 29.25
C ALA A 257 20.26 33.71 30.45
N CYS A 258 21.08 34.76 30.22
CA CYS A 258 21.57 35.60 31.30
C CYS A 258 20.47 36.55 31.79
N TRP A 259 20.12 36.45 33.07
CA TRP A 259 19.21 37.39 33.73
C TRP A 259 19.59 38.87 33.50
N PHE A 260 20.89 39.16 33.46
CA PHE A 260 21.40 40.52 33.33
C PHE A 260 21.47 41.04 31.88
N LYS A 261 21.04 40.24 30.88
CA LYS A 261 21.07 40.61 29.46
C LYS A 261 20.19 41.82 29.15
N THR A 262 18.98 41.87 29.70
CA THR A 262 18.00 42.94 29.42
C THR A 262 18.51 44.32 29.87
N LYS A 263 19.19 44.39 31.02
CA LYS A 263 19.78 45.65 31.54
C LYS A 263 21.02 46.13 30.77
N HIS A 264 21.72 45.23 30.07
CA HIS A 264 22.89 45.60 29.26
C HIS A 264 22.45 46.11 27.88
N ASN A 265 21.43 45.48 27.28
CA ASN A 265 20.93 45.86 25.95
C ASN A 265 20.28 47.26 25.95
N GLU A 266 19.51 47.63 26.97
CA GLU A 266 18.93 48.99 27.07
C GLU A 266 19.99 50.11 27.12
N ASN A 267 21.19 49.80 27.61
CA ASN A 267 22.32 50.74 27.64
C ASN A 267 23.12 50.77 26.33
N GLU A 268 23.11 49.69 25.54
CA GLU A 268 23.78 49.63 24.23
C GLU A 268 22.89 50.18 23.10
N GLU A 269 21.56 50.00 23.17
CA GLU A 269 20.60 50.53 22.18
C GLU A 269 20.56 52.06 22.15
N LYS A 270 20.77 52.74 23.29
CA LYS A 270 20.90 54.21 23.33
C LYS A 270 22.11 54.74 22.55
N ASN A 271 23.09 53.89 22.23
CA ASN A 271 24.34 54.29 21.56
C ASN A 271 24.44 53.84 20.10
N ARG A 272 23.40 53.22 19.52
CA ARG A 272 23.46 52.70 18.13
C ARG A 272 22.23 53.07 17.32
N ILE A 273 21.97 54.37 17.16
CA ILE A 273 21.20 54.86 16.02
C ILE A 273 22.21 55.32 14.97
N LYS A 274 22.48 54.48 13.96
CA LYS A 274 22.82 54.90 12.59
C LYS A 274 23.00 53.73 11.60
N VAL A 275 22.22 53.87 10.51
CA VAL A 275 22.39 53.39 9.12
C VAL A 275 21.96 51.95 8.78
N ILE A 276 20.96 51.92 7.89
CA ILE A 276 20.36 50.80 7.16
C ILE A 276 21.23 50.45 5.93
N ASN A 277 21.32 49.18 5.54
CA ASN A 277 21.17 48.80 4.12
C ASN A 277 20.69 47.34 3.94
N ASN A 278 19.80 47.16 2.98
CA ASN A 278 19.15 45.92 2.56
C ASN A 278 20.13 44.95 1.88
N SER A 279 19.94 43.65 2.09
CA SER A 279 20.09 42.65 1.03
C SER A 279 19.16 41.45 1.29
N GLU A 280 18.15 41.45 0.44
CA GLU A 280 17.18 40.44 0.06
C GLU A 280 17.86 39.11 -0.33
N LEU A 281 17.37 38.00 0.22
CA LEU A 281 17.26 36.71 -0.48
C LEU A 281 16.26 35.83 0.28
N GLU A 282 15.23 35.45 -0.47
CA GLU A 282 13.98 34.83 -0.09
C GLU A 282 14.16 33.39 0.40
N CYS A 283 13.53 33.04 1.53
CA CYS A 283 13.27 31.64 1.88
C CYS A 283 11.85 31.29 1.44
N GLU A 284 11.77 30.41 0.43
CA GLU A 284 10.53 29.87 -0.10
C GLU A 284 9.81 28.98 0.94
N LEU A 285 8.56 29.39 1.22
CA LEU A 285 7.36 28.57 1.39
C LEU A 285 7.36 27.48 2.48
N GLU A 286 7.04 27.91 3.69
CA GLU A 286 6.30 27.11 4.66
C GLU A 286 4.89 26.81 4.11
N THR A 287 4.63 25.54 3.81
CA THR A 287 3.25 25.03 3.70
C THR A 287 2.74 24.74 5.11
N GLU A 288 2.04 25.68 5.72
CA GLU A 288 1.08 25.38 6.78
C GLU A 288 -0.34 25.61 6.22
N ASP A 289 -0.93 24.52 5.74
CA ASP A 289 -2.38 24.37 5.69
C ASP A 289 -2.92 24.44 7.13
N GLN A 290 -3.35 25.64 7.56
CA GLN A 290 -4.25 25.75 8.71
C GLN A 290 -5.68 25.47 8.24
N LYS A 291 -6.23 24.33 8.66
CA LYS A 291 -7.68 24.07 8.69
C LYS A 291 -8.27 24.62 9.98
N ASN A 292 -9.04 25.69 9.87
CA ASN A 292 -10.43 25.89 10.36
C ASN A 292 -10.75 27.37 10.50
#